data_AF-A0AA42PGZ6-F1
#
_entry.id   AF-A0AA42PGZ6-F1
#
_cell.length_a   1.000
_cell.length_b   1.000
_cell.length_c   1.000
_cell.angle_alpha   90.00
_cell.angle_beta   90.00
_cell.angle_gamma   90.00
#
_symmetry.space_group_name_H-M   'P 1'
#
loop_
_entity.id
_entity.type
_entity.pdbx_description
1 polymer ?
#
loop_
_entity_poly.entity_id
_entity_poly.type
_entity_poly.pdbx_seq_one_letter_code
_entity_poly.pdbx_strand_id
1 'polypeptide(L)'
;MDEADAHGASLSPAMYVSRIFAVDHPMVAAAERGRGMGNLRLREWQRLDFYDPKPVLIQLRQMETSGVLDGLPAKVKHLRTRELKPYLERRQCAIFAYLMGKVTGTLIAVAYSEQSDYDAVMRWRLGDEVRYSPVQMKELPPDMGAGTKDLQQQIDRLKVRYPRSGDLTVAIHLNRNMRVLVSELDLSGLNLGGLWLFGAEDDGANRWRVVGDLLSPNASTEVFDYPYE
;
A
#
# COMPACT_ATOMS: atom_id res chain seq x y z
N MET A 1 48.70 -5.35 25.87
CA MET A 1 48.15 -5.92 24.63
C MET A 1 46.66 -6.03 24.92
N ASP A 2 45.95 -4.93 24.66
CA ASP A 2 44.56 -4.75 25.05
C ASP A 2 43.65 -5.47 24.05
N GLU A 3 42.86 -6.41 24.56
CA GLU A 3 41.60 -6.83 23.94
C GLU A 3 40.59 -5.72 24.16
N ALA A 4 40.31 -4.93 23.11
CA ALA A 4 39.21 -3.99 23.08
C ALA A 4 38.11 -4.53 22.16
N ASP A 5 37.03 -4.97 22.79
CA ASP A 5 35.63 -4.93 22.37
C ASP A 5 35.35 -4.54 20.90
N ALA A 6 35.04 -5.55 20.09
CA ALA A 6 34.33 -5.39 18.82
C ALA A 6 32.93 -6.03 18.91
N HIS A 7 32.14 -5.67 19.92
CA HIS A 7 30.69 -5.82 19.87
C HIS A 7 30.10 -4.69 19.02
N GLY A 8 30.23 -4.81 17.69
CA GLY A 8 29.39 -4.06 16.77
C GLY A 8 27.95 -4.52 16.97
N ALA A 9 27.15 -3.75 17.69
CA ALA A 9 25.73 -4.02 17.88
C ALA A 9 25.04 -4.11 16.50
N SER A 10 24.77 -5.33 16.03
CA SER A 10 23.96 -5.51 14.82
C SER A 10 22.56 -5.00 15.14
N LEU A 11 22.14 -3.96 14.43
CA LEU A 11 20.78 -3.47 14.55
C LEU A 11 19.84 -4.63 14.17
N SER A 12 18.84 -4.91 15.01
CA SER A 12 17.85 -5.91 14.66
C SER A 12 17.14 -5.49 13.35
N PRO A 13 16.70 -6.45 12.52
CA PRO A 13 15.95 -6.15 11.30
C PRO A 13 14.75 -5.21 11.55
N ALA A 14 14.10 -5.36 12.71
CA ALA A 14 13.02 -4.46 13.14
C ALA A 14 13.51 -3.01 13.35
N MET A 15 14.69 -2.80 13.93
CA MET A 15 15.28 -1.46 14.08
C MET A 15 15.72 -0.85 12.74
N TYR A 16 16.18 -1.67 11.80
CA TYR A 16 16.59 -1.20 10.47
C TYR A 16 15.38 -0.78 9.62
N VAL A 17 14.33 -1.62 9.60
CA VAL A 17 13.07 -1.34 8.92
C VAL A 17 12.37 -0.15 9.58
N SER A 18 12.37 -0.07 10.92
CA SER A 18 11.86 1.09 11.65
C SER A 18 12.51 2.39 11.20
N ARG A 19 13.84 2.41 11.00
CA ARG A 19 14.55 3.59 10.52
C ARG A 19 14.14 4.01 9.11
N ILE A 20 13.94 3.07 8.17
CA ILE A 20 13.47 3.40 6.82
C ILE A 20 12.09 4.06 6.84
N PHE A 21 11.19 3.57 7.69
CA PHE A 21 9.87 4.18 7.88
C PHE A 21 9.84 5.38 8.84
N ALA A 22 10.97 5.72 9.46
CA ALA A 22 11.13 6.88 10.35
C ALA A 22 11.92 8.03 9.70
N VAL A 23 12.43 7.85 8.47
CA VAL A 23 12.92 8.98 7.67
C VAL A 23 11.70 9.73 7.15
N ASP A 24 11.21 10.67 7.95
CA ASP A 24 10.29 11.70 7.51
C ASP A 24 10.96 12.46 6.35
N HIS A 25 10.50 12.20 5.12
CA HIS A 25 10.67 13.13 4.02
C HIS A 25 9.40 13.98 3.96
N PRO A 26 9.32 15.09 4.73
CA PRO A 26 8.19 15.98 4.64
C PRO A 26 8.17 16.59 3.24
N MET A 27 7.15 16.23 2.47
CA MET A 27 6.71 17.08 1.36
C MET A 27 6.23 18.39 1.98
N VAL A 28 6.91 19.49 1.65
CA VAL A 28 6.61 20.85 2.10
C VAL A 28 5.09 21.07 2.10
N ALA A 29 4.53 21.25 3.30
CA ALA A 29 3.13 21.52 3.51
C ALA A 29 2.78 22.90 2.95
N ALA A 30 2.24 22.95 1.74
CA ALA A 30 1.49 24.12 1.30
C ALA A 30 0.08 24.00 1.89
N ALA A 31 -0.20 24.85 2.87
CA ALA A 31 -1.52 25.00 3.46
C ALA A 31 -2.50 25.51 2.41
N GLU A 32 -3.57 24.79 2.09
CA GLU A 32 -4.73 25.39 1.40
C GLU A 32 -6.01 24.54 1.44
N ARG A 33 -7.12 25.27 1.34
CA ARG A 33 -8.46 24.92 1.84
C ARG A 33 -9.24 24.06 0.83
N GLY A 34 -9.54 22.82 1.20
CA GLY A 34 -10.54 21.99 0.51
C GLY A 34 -11.94 22.15 1.13
N ARG A 35 -12.97 22.33 0.30
CA ARG A 35 -14.40 22.24 0.69
C ARG A 35 -14.92 20.84 0.38
N GLY A 36 -15.72 20.28 1.29
CA GLY A 36 -16.77 19.30 0.93
C GLY A 36 -16.58 17.86 1.39
N MET A 37 -16.07 17.61 2.60
CA MET A 37 -16.26 16.37 3.37
C MET A 37 -16.50 16.76 4.83
N GLY A 38 -17.20 15.94 5.63
CA GLY A 38 -17.52 16.25 7.03
C GLY A 38 -16.32 16.87 7.76
N ASN A 39 -16.50 18.09 8.29
CA ASN A 39 -15.43 19.03 8.66
C ASN A 39 -14.36 18.49 9.65
N LEU A 40 -14.54 17.31 10.24
CA LEU A 40 -13.61 16.70 11.20
C LEU A 40 -12.58 15.79 10.51
N ARG A 41 -13.02 14.79 9.71
CA ARG A 41 -12.10 13.85 9.02
C ARG A 41 -11.12 14.56 8.10
N LEU A 42 -11.59 15.53 7.32
CA LEU A 42 -10.70 16.29 6.43
C LEU A 42 -9.63 17.06 7.22
N ARG A 43 -9.99 17.63 8.38
CA ARG A 43 -9.02 18.33 9.25
C ARG A 43 -8.03 17.37 9.89
N GLU A 44 -8.46 16.17 10.24
CA GLU A 44 -7.58 15.11 10.75
C GLU A 44 -6.58 14.70 9.67
N TRP A 45 -7.05 14.43 8.45
CA TRP A 45 -6.18 14.06 7.34
C TRP A 45 -5.19 15.16 6.97
N GLN A 46 -5.59 16.43 6.99
CA GLN A 46 -4.69 17.55 6.73
C GLN A 46 -3.50 17.65 7.71
N ARG A 47 -3.58 16.98 8.86
CA ARG A 47 -2.52 16.98 9.89
C ARG A 47 -1.63 15.73 9.83
N LEU A 48 -1.94 14.78 8.95
CA LEU A 48 -1.13 13.58 8.80
C LEU A 48 0.19 13.89 8.09
N ASP A 49 1.22 13.14 8.46
CA ASP A 49 2.53 13.20 7.80
C ASP A 49 2.50 12.32 6.55
N PHE A 50 2.34 12.98 5.40
CA PHE A 50 2.36 12.32 4.10
C PHE A 50 3.77 12.29 3.53
N TYR A 51 4.17 11.12 3.03
CA TYR A 51 5.43 10.92 2.33
C TYR A 51 5.19 10.47 0.88
N ASP A 52 6.18 10.75 0.03
CA ASP A 52 6.25 10.15 -1.31
C ASP A 52 6.60 8.66 -1.15
N PRO A 53 5.79 7.73 -1.68
CA PRO A 53 6.09 6.31 -1.58
C PRO A 53 7.38 5.91 -2.30
N LYS A 54 7.79 6.60 -3.38
CA LYS A 54 8.89 6.16 -4.24
C LYS A 54 10.24 6.09 -3.50
N PRO A 55 10.73 7.13 -2.79
CA PRO A 55 11.98 7.04 -2.03
C PRO A 55 11.98 5.95 -0.96
N VAL A 56 10.85 5.72 -0.30
CA VAL A 56 10.70 4.65 0.72
C VAL A 56 10.84 3.29 0.06
N LEU A 57 10.18 3.07 -1.08
CA LEU A 57 10.25 1.81 -1.81
C LEU A 57 11.67 1.52 -2.31
N ILE A 58 12.41 2.52 -2.79
CA ILE A 58 13.82 2.38 -3.20
C ILE A 58 14.68 1.93 -2.01
N GLN A 59 14.55 2.59 -0.85
CA GLN A 59 15.31 2.23 0.35
C GLN A 59 14.99 0.82 0.84
N LEU A 60 13.70 0.43 0.83
CA LEU A 60 13.29 -0.94 1.15
C LEU A 60 13.92 -1.95 0.21
N ARG A 61 13.97 -1.65 -1.10
CA ARG A 61 14.61 -2.53 -2.07
C ARG A 61 16.10 -2.66 -1.84
N GLN A 62 16.80 -1.55 -1.60
CA GLN A 62 18.22 -1.56 -1.28
C GLN A 62 18.50 -2.43 -0.05
N MET A 63 17.67 -2.34 0.98
CA MET A 63 17.80 -3.22 2.15
C MET A 63 17.57 -4.69 1.78
N GLU A 64 16.52 -5.01 1.01
CA GLU A 64 16.23 -6.36 0.53
C GLU A 64 17.37 -6.98 -0.30
N THR A 65 18.08 -6.17 -1.09
CA THR A 65 19.15 -6.64 -1.99
C THR A 65 20.56 -6.48 -1.43
N SER A 66 20.75 -5.74 -0.33
CA SER A 66 22.06 -5.51 0.30
C SER A 66 22.74 -6.75 0.90
N GLY A 67 22.02 -7.87 1.00
CA GLY A 67 22.46 -9.06 1.72
C GLY A 67 22.36 -8.94 3.24
N VAL A 68 21.96 -7.78 3.78
CA VAL A 68 21.82 -7.60 5.25
C VAL A 68 20.76 -8.51 5.87
N LEU A 69 19.84 -9.02 5.05
CA LEU A 69 18.81 -9.97 5.45
C LEU A 69 19.22 -11.43 5.22
N ASP A 70 20.41 -11.70 4.68
CA ASP A 70 20.85 -13.06 4.38
C ASP A 70 21.03 -13.89 5.66
N GLY A 71 20.75 -15.20 5.53
CA GLY A 71 20.70 -16.11 6.68
C GLY A 71 19.46 -15.97 7.58
N LEU A 72 18.64 -14.92 7.43
CA LEU A 72 17.41 -14.78 8.21
C LEU A 72 16.30 -15.73 7.73
N PRO A 73 15.42 -16.21 8.63
CA PRO A 73 14.26 -17.02 8.25
C PRO A 73 13.35 -16.29 7.26
N ALA A 74 12.76 -17.02 6.31
CA ALA A 74 11.89 -16.45 5.28
C ALA A 74 10.75 -15.58 5.85
N LYS A 75 10.13 -15.99 6.96
CA LYS A 75 9.08 -15.20 7.66
C LYS A 75 9.56 -13.83 8.14
N VAL A 76 10.85 -13.68 8.46
CA VAL A 76 11.47 -12.41 8.86
C VAL A 76 11.80 -11.58 7.62
N LYS A 77 12.42 -12.19 6.60
CA LYS A 77 12.72 -11.56 5.31
C LYS A 77 11.49 -10.94 4.66
N HIS A 78 10.34 -11.63 4.75
CA HIS A 78 9.07 -11.17 4.19
C HIS A 78 8.19 -10.41 5.18
N LEU A 79 8.73 -9.98 6.33
CA LEU A 79 8.02 -9.17 7.33
C LEU A 79 6.71 -9.81 7.87
N ARG A 80 6.61 -11.14 7.86
CA ARG A 80 5.40 -11.90 8.21
C ARG A 80 5.32 -12.30 9.69
N THR A 81 6.27 -11.88 10.53
CA THR A 81 6.15 -12.09 11.98
C THR A 81 5.22 -11.04 12.59
N ARG A 82 4.64 -11.33 13.76
CA ARG A 82 3.72 -10.41 14.44
C ARG A 82 4.32 -9.01 14.64
N GLU A 83 5.60 -8.95 14.98
CA GLU A 83 6.34 -7.70 15.20
C GLU A 83 6.66 -6.95 13.91
N LEU A 84 6.77 -7.66 12.78
CA LEU A 84 7.11 -7.07 11.48
C LEU A 84 5.89 -6.77 10.61
N LYS A 85 4.72 -7.32 10.97
CA LYS A 85 3.46 -7.13 10.24
C LYS A 85 3.10 -5.66 9.99
N PRO A 86 3.27 -4.72 10.94
CA PRO A 86 2.99 -3.30 10.67
C PRO A 86 3.86 -2.73 9.53
N TYR A 87 5.10 -3.20 9.38
CA TYR A 87 5.97 -2.78 8.29
C TYR A 87 5.60 -3.41 6.95
N LEU A 88 5.11 -4.66 6.96
CA LEU A 88 4.53 -5.29 5.77
C LEU A 88 3.32 -4.47 5.26
N GLU A 89 2.42 -4.09 6.17
CA GLU A 89 1.22 -3.31 5.84
C GLU A 89 1.59 -1.93 5.31
N ARG A 90 2.56 -1.24 5.92
CA ARG A 90 3.08 0.04 5.42
C ARG A 90 3.73 -0.09 4.04
N ARG A 91 4.50 -1.15 3.80
CA ARG A 91 5.09 -1.46 2.48
C ARG A 91 3.99 -1.67 1.45
N GLN A 92 2.95 -2.43 1.77
CA GLN A 92 1.80 -2.64 0.88
C GLN A 92 1.08 -1.32 0.56
N CYS A 93 0.86 -0.45 1.55
CA CYS A 93 0.29 0.88 1.34
C CYS A 93 1.16 1.74 0.40
N ALA A 94 2.47 1.75 0.61
CA ALA A 94 3.40 2.51 -0.23
C ALA A 94 3.44 2.00 -1.67
N ILE A 95 3.47 0.68 -1.86
CA ILE A 95 3.39 0.05 -3.19
C ILE A 95 2.10 0.45 -3.88
N PHE A 96 0.96 0.33 -3.20
CA PHE A 96 -0.33 0.71 -3.78
C PHE A 96 -0.38 2.20 -4.15
N ALA A 97 0.09 3.09 -3.28
CA ALA A 97 0.16 4.53 -3.56
C ALA A 97 1.00 4.82 -4.82
N TYR A 98 2.17 4.19 -4.93
CA TYR A 98 3.03 4.32 -6.11
C TYR A 98 2.32 3.85 -7.39
N LEU A 99 1.71 2.65 -7.37
CA LEU A 99 1.01 2.09 -8.51
C LEU A 99 -0.22 2.92 -8.91
N MET A 100 -1.01 3.38 -7.94
CA MET A 100 -2.13 4.29 -8.17
C MET A 100 -1.65 5.57 -8.86
N GLY A 101 -0.51 6.12 -8.44
CA GLY A 101 0.08 7.28 -9.10
C GLY A 101 0.55 7.02 -10.53
N LYS A 102 1.09 5.83 -10.78
CA LYS A 102 1.46 5.41 -12.15
C LYS A 102 0.25 5.32 -13.06
N VAL A 103 -0.84 4.69 -12.61
CA VAL A 103 -2.10 4.56 -13.40
C VAL A 103 -2.76 5.92 -13.62
N THR A 104 -2.80 6.76 -12.59
CA THR A 104 -3.48 8.07 -12.66
C THR A 104 -2.63 9.19 -13.24
N GLY A 105 -1.35 8.93 -13.53
CA GLY A 105 -0.40 9.95 -13.98
C GLY A 105 -0.15 11.07 -12.97
N THR A 106 -0.41 10.82 -11.68
CA THR A 106 -0.35 11.83 -10.62
C THR A 106 0.53 11.36 -9.47
N LEU A 107 1.24 12.26 -8.81
CA LEU A 107 1.97 11.93 -7.58
C LEU A 107 0.97 11.69 -6.44
N ILE A 108 0.88 10.44 -5.98
CA ILE A 108 0.08 10.05 -4.81
C ILE A 108 1.02 9.94 -3.60
N ALA A 109 0.86 10.86 -2.64
CA ALA A 109 1.50 10.76 -1.34
C ALA A 109 0.65 9.89 -0.40
N VAL A 110 1.28 9.23 0.56
CA VAL A 110 0.62 8.32 1.51
C VAL A 110 0.96 8.69 2.95
N ALA A 111 -0.03 8.60 3.83
CA ALA A 111 0.16 8.62 5.27
C ALA A 111 -0.41 7.34 5.86
N TYR A 112 0.40 6.61 6.65
CA TYR A 112 -0.09 5.47 7.40
C TYR A 112 -0.88 5.96 8.61
N SER A 113 -2.16 5.59 8.70
CA SER A 113 -3.06 6.02 9.76
C SER A 113 -4.11 4.94 9.93
N GLU A 114 -3.85 4.00 10.83
CA GLU A 114 -4.78 2.92 11.14
C GLU A 114 -5.95 3.47 11.96
N GLN A 115 -7.14 3.44 11.36
CA GLN A 115 -8.41 3.74 11.99
C GLN A 115 -9.35 2.55 11.83
N SER A 116 -10.53 2.61 12.45
CA SER A 116 -11.48 1.48 12.43
C SER A 116 -11.92 1.02 11.04
N ASP A 117 -11.89 1.94 10.05
CA ASP A 117 -12.44 1.76 8.71
C ASP A 117 -11.41 1.92 7.57
N TYR A 118 -10.16 2.29 7.86
CA TYR A 118 -9.08 2.40 6.87
C TYR A 118 -7.69 2.22 7.50
N ASP A 119 -6.70 1.84 6.70
CA ASP A 119 -5.32 1.58 7.15
C ASP A 119 -4.36 2.73 6.78
N ALA A 120 -4.72 3.51 5.75
CA ALA A 120 -3.92 4.64 5.28
C ALA A 120 -4.78 5.73 4.65
N VAL A 121 -4.20 6.90 4.43
CA VAL A 121 -4.79 7.99 3.64
C VAL A 121 -3.85 8.34 2.49
N MET A 122 -4.42 8.44 1.30
CA MET A 122 -3.73 8.91 0.10
C MET A 122 -4.05 10.37 -0.14
N ARG A 123 -3.09 11.13 -0.65
CA ARG A 123 -3.23 12.56 -0.96
C ARG A 123 -2.60 12.88 -2.30
N TRP A 124 -3.30 13.64 -3.12
CA TRP A 124 -2.78 14.12 -4.40
C TRP A 124 -3.36 15.49 -4.76
N ARG A 125 -2.79 16.12 -5.77
CA ARG A 125 -3.32 17.36 -6.35
C ARG A 125 -4.01 17.06 -7.68
N LEU A 126 -5.15 17.69 -7.89
CA LEU A 126 -5.84 17.74 -9.17
C LEU A 126 -6.09 19.21 -9.51
N GLY A 127 -5.21 19.78 -10.34
CA GLY A 127 -5.12 21.24 -10.49
C GLY A 127 -4.75 21.90 -9.16
N ASP A 128 -5.55 22.88 -8.74
CA ASP A 128 -5.36 23.60 -7.48
C ASP A 128 -6.00 22.90 -6.27
N GLU A 129 -6.72 21.80 -6.49
CA GLU A 129 -7.41 21.09 -5.42
C GLU A 129 -6.56 19.96 -4.84
N VAL A 130 -6.49 19.91 -3.50
CA VAL A 130 -5.92 18.76 -2.78
C VAL A 130 -7.02 17.76 -2.51
N ARG A 131 -6.85 16.54 -3.03
CA ARG A 131 -7.74 15.41 -2.85
C ARG A 131 -7.17 14.45 -1.81
N TYR A 132 -8.08 13.77 -1.11
CA TYR A 132 -7.75 12.73 -0.15
C TYR A 132 -8.60 11.50 -0.44
N SER A 133 -8.03 10.31 -0.22
CA SER A 133 -8.79 9.07 -0.21
C SER A 133 -8.34 8.20 0.97
N PRO A 134 -9.21 7.84 1.92
CA PRO A 134 -8.93 6.79 2.88
C PRO A 134 -8.85 5.45 2.14
N VAL A 135 -7.83 4.66 2.48
CA VAL A 135 -7.57 3.36 1.86
C VAL A 135 -7.62 2.27 2.91
N GLN A 136 -8.50 1.29 2.69
CA GLN A 136 -8.45 0.02 3.39
C GLN A 136 -7.70 -1.01 2.54
N MET A 137 -6.65 -1.57 3.12
CA MET A 137 -5.92 -2.70 2.57
C MET A 137 -6.63 -4.01 2.92
N LYS A 138 -6.71 -4.91 1.93
CA LYS A 138 -7.06 -6.32 2.10
C LYS A 138 -6.03 -7.17 1.41
N GLU A 139 -5.91 -8.42 1.85
CA GLU A 139 -5.01 -9.39 1.23
C GLU A 139 -5.82 -10.60 0.79
N LEU A 140 -5.60 -11.02 -0.45
CA LEU A 140 -5.89 -12.36 -0.91
C LEU A 140 -4.60 -13.19 -0.70
N PRO A 141 -4.57 -14.12 0.26
CA PRO A 141 -3.35 -14.80 0.68
C PRO A 141 -2.76 -15.69 -0.43
N PRO A 142 -1.55 -16.25 -0.26
CA PRO A 142 -1.00 -17.26 -1.17
C PRO A 142 -1.92 -18.45 -1.36
N ASP A 143 -1.80 -19.11 -2.51
CA ASP A 143 -2.75 -20.12 -2.97
C ASP A 143 -2.82 -21.34 -2.03
N MET A 144 -4.03 -21.68 -1.60
CA MET A 144 -4.40 -22.95 -0.95
C MET A 144 -5.62 -23.57 -1.66
N GLY A 145 -6.08 -22.99 -2.78
CA GLY A 145 -7.27 -23.39 -3.55
C GLY A 145 -8.04 -22.24 -4.25
N ALA A 146 -8.99 -22.66 -5.12
CA ALA A 146 -10.14 -21.96 -5.71
C ALA A 146 -10.05 -20.49 -6.24
N GLY A 147 -8.92 -20.06 -6.83
CA GLY A 147 -8.88 -19.00 -7.86
C GLY A 147 -9.80 -17.76 -7.69
N THR A 148 -10.57 -17.40 -8.72
CA THR A 148 -11.49 -16.23 -8.75
C THR A 148 -12.58 -16.25 -7.67
N LYS A 149 -12.97 -17.43 -7.18
CA LYS A 149 -14.03 -17.58 -6.17
C LYS A 149 -13.65 -16.94 -4.85
N ASP A 150 -12.38 -16.98 -4.48
CA ASP A 150 -11.89 -16.33 -3.26
C ASP A 150 -11.92 -14.81 -3.39
N LEU A 151 -11.57 -14.28 -4.57
CA LEU A 151 -11.63 -12.87 -4.86
C LEU A 151 -13.07 -12.34 -4.81
N GLN A 152 -14.02 -13.05 -5.43
CA GLN A 152 -15.44 -12.69 -5.36
C GLN A 152 -15.96 -12.70 -3.91
N GLN A 153 -15.59 -13.70 -3.11
CA GLN A 153 -15.95 -13.74 -1.69
C GLN A 153 -15.42 -12.54 -0.90
N GLN A 154 -14.21 -12.06 -1.21
CA GLN A 154 -13.69 -10.84 -0.60
C GLN A 154 -14.53 -9.63 -1.01
N ILE A 155 -14.86 -9.51 -2.30
CA ILE A 155 -15.71 -8.43 -2.82
C ILE A 155 -17.10 -8.43 -2.16
N ASP A 156 -17.74 -9.60 -2.04
CA ASP A 156 -19.06 -9.72 -1.40
C ASP A 156 -19.03 -9.31 0.07
N ARG A 157 -17.93 -9.59 0.79
CA ARG A 157 -17.76 -9.10 2.16
C ARG A 157 -17.65 -7.57 2.23
N LEU A 158 -17.12 -6.92 1.21
CA LEU A 158 -17.08 -5.45 1.16
C LEU A 158 -18.49 -4.86 1.06
N LYS A 159 -19.39 -5.49 0.28
CA LYS A 159 -20.80 -5.07 0.18
C LYS A 159 -21.48 -5.01 1.55
N VAL A 160 -21.19 -5.99 2.40
CA VAL A 160 -21.76 -6.09 3.77
C VAL A 160 -21.06 -5.17 4.76
N ARG A 161 -19.72 -5.09 4.71
CA ARG A 161 -18.93 -4.33 5.70
C ARG A 161 -18.96 -2.83 5.47
N TYR A 162 -19.04 -2.40 4.21
CA TYR A 162 -18.93 -1.01 3.78
C TYR A 162 -20.10 -0.60 2.87
N PRO A 163 -21.36 -0.75 3.30
CA PRO A 163 -22.53 -0.56 2.43
C PRO A 163 -22.77 0.90 2.00
N ARG A 164 -22.10 1.87 2.65
CA ARG A 164 -22.27 3.32 2.43
C ARG A 164 -20.95 4.09 2.54
N SER A 165 -19.86 3.51 2.07
CA SER A 165 -18.51 4.08 2.20
C SER A 165 -18.01 4.65 0.87
N GLY A 166 -18.80 5.54 0.26
CA GLY A 166 -18.51 6.10 -1.07
C GLY A 166 -17.24 6.96 -1.15
N ASP A 167 -16.60 7.26 -0.03
CA ASP A 167 -15.29 7.91 0.06
C ASP A 167 -14.14 6.91 0.27
N LEU A 168 -14.41 5.64 0.62
CA LEU A 168 -13.40 4.62 0.91
C LEU A 168 -12.89 3.95 -0.35
N THR A 169 -11.59 4.02 -0.59
CA THR A 169 -10.92 3.14 -1.54
C THR A 169 -10.53 1.83 -0.85
N VAL A 170 -10.81 0.70 -1.49
CA VAL A 170 -10.31 -0.61 -1.04
C VAL A 170 -9.26 -1.10 -2.02
N ALA A 171 -8.08 -1.46 -1.52
CA ALA A 171 -7.01 -2.04 -2.30
C ALA A 171 -6.76 -3.48 -1.85
N ILE A 172 -6.95 -4.44 -2.76
CA ILE A 172 -6.74 -5.87 -2.50
C ILE A 172 -5.37 -6.29 -3.06
N HIS A 173 -4.45 -6.60 -2.15
CA HIS A 173 -3.17 -7.21 -2.48
C HIS A 173 -3.37 -8.68 -2.84
N LEU A 174 -3.04 -9.04 -4.07
CA LEU A 174 -3.03 -10.40 -4.59
C LEU A 174 -1.67 -11.03 -4.27
N ASN A 175 -1.58 -11.72 -3.14
CA ASN A 175 -0.37 -12.44 -2.71
C ASN A 175 -0.26 -13.82 -3.41
N ARG A 176 -0.66 -13.87 -4.69
CA ARG A 176 -0.61 -15.06 -5.56
C ARG A 176 -0.66 -14.59 -7.02
N ASN A 177 -0.05 -15.35 -7.93
CA ASN A 177 -0.22 -15.09 -9.35
C ASN A 177 -1.60 -15.61 -9.79
N MET A 178 -2.46 -14.71 -10.28
CA MET A 178 -3.76 -15.08 -10.80
C MET A 178 -4.17 -14.18 -11.97
N ARG A 179 -4.89 -14.76 -12.93
CA ARG A 179 -5.59 -13.98 -13.95
C ARG A 179 -6.88 -13.43 -13.35
N VAL A 180 -7.07 -12.12 -13.44
CA VAL A 180 -8.33 -11.47 -13.11
C VAL A 180 -9.04 -11.09 -14.40
N LEU A 181 -10.27 -11.57 -14.57
CA LEU A 181 -11.18 -11.13 -15.62
C LEU A 181 -12.27 -10.31 -14.94
N VAL A 182 -12.22 -8.98 -15.10
CA VAL A 182 -13.17 -8.06 -14.43
C VAL A 182 -14.63 -8.39 -14.80
N SER A 183 -14.86 -8.86 -16.03
CA SER A 183 -16.18 -9.31 -16.50
C SER A 183 -16.76 -10.50 -15.75
N GLU A 184 -15.94 -11.24 -15.00
CA GLU A 184 -16.37 -12.39 -14.17
C GLU A 184 -16.68 -11.99 -12.72
N LEU A 185 -16.46 -10.74 -12.35
CA LEU A 185 -16.70 -10.22 -11.00
C LEU A 185 -18.05 -9.54 -10.92
N ASP A 186 -18.83 -9.89 -9.89
CA ASP A 186 -20.04 -9.14 -9.55
C ASP A 186 -19.68 -7.94 -8.66
N LEU A 187 -19.58 -6.78 -9.29
CA LEU A 187 -19.32 -5.49 -8.66
C LEU A 187 -20.62 -4.74 -8.27
N SER A 188 -21.79 -5.29 -8.59
CA SER A 188 -23.06 -4.62 -8.33
C SER A 188 -23.29 -4.41 -6.82
N GLY A 189 -23.93 -3.28 -6.49
CA GLY A 189 -24.22 -2.93 -5.10
C GLY A 189 -23.03 -2.49 -4.25
N LEU A 190 -21.80 -2.44 -4.81
CA LEU A 190 -20.68 -1.78 -4.15
C LEU A 190 -20.91 -0.27 -4.10
N ASN A 191 -20.66 0.33 -2.94
CA ASN A 191 -20.70 1.76 -2.72
C ASN A 191 -19.40 2.21 -2.05
N LEU A 192 -18.33 2.19 -2.84
CA LEU A 192 -16.96 2.53 -2.47
C LEU A 192 -16.47 3.68 -3.35
N GLY A 193 -15.49 4.44 -2.85
CA GLY A 193 -14.80 5.47 -3.64
C GLY A 193 -13.84 4.90 -4.68
N GLY A 194 -13.46 3.62 -4.54
CA GLY A 194 -12.71 2.88 -5.56
C GLY A 194 -12.40 1.45 -5.11
N LEU A 195 -12.20 0.54 -6.06
CA LEU A 195 -11.78 -0.84 -5.78
C LEU A 195 -10.60 -1.22 -6.69
N TRP A 196 -9.45 -1.49 -6.09
CA TRP A 196 -8.21 -1.76 -6.82
C TRP A 196 -7.67 -3.13 -6.48
N LEU A 197 -7.01 -3.77 -7.45
CA LEU A 197 -6.26 -5.00 -7.23
C LEU A 197 -4.81 -4.77 -7.60
N PHE A 198 -3.87 -5.32 -6.83
CA PHE A 198 -2.46 -5.22 -7.17
C PHE A 198 -1.67 -6.40 -6.62
N GLY A 199 -0.58 -6.79 -7.27
CA GLY A 199 0.24 -7.91 -6.84
C GLY A 199 1.54 -8.02 -7.63
N ALA A 200 2.50 -8.74 -7.08
CA ALA A 200 3.75 -9.02 -7.77
C ALA A 200 3.52 -10.00 -8.94
N GLU A 201 4.14 -9.74 -10.08
CA GLU A 201 4.11 -10.63 -11.26
C GLU A 201 5.13 -11.77 -11.17
N ASP A 202 6.17 -11.57 -10.35
CA ASP A 202 7.30 -12.48 -10.20
C ASP A 202 7.67 -12.63 -8.72
N ASP A 203 8.34 -13.73 -8.39
CA ASP A 203 8.74 -14.05 -7.01
C ASP A 203 9.73 -13.02 -6.43
N GLY A 204 10.46 -12.30 -7.28
CA GLY A 204 11.35 -11.19 -6.88
C GLY A 204 10.60 -9.90 -6.54
N ALA A 205 9.30 -9.85 -6.86
CA ALA A 205 8.47 -8.66 -6.80
C ALA A 205 9.09 -7.48 -7.56
N ASN A 206 9.78 -7.76 -8.68
CA ASN A 206 10.45 -6.74 -9.49
C ASN A 206 9.45 -5.99 -10.38
N ARG A 207 8.36 -6.66 -10.76
CA ARG A 207 7.24 -6.07 -11.48
C ARG A 207 5.95 -6.29 -10.71
N TRP A 208 5.07 -5.30 -10.82
CA TRP A 208 3.80 -5.26 -10.13
C TRP A 208 2.68 -5.03 -11.13
N ARG A 209 1.72 -5.95 -11.14
CA ARG A 209 0.45 -5.76 -11.83
C ARG A 209 -0.46 -4.93 -10.95
N VAL A 210 -1.15 -4.01 -11.57
CA VAL A 210 -2.29 -3.30 -11.00
C VAL A 210 -3.47 -3.47 -11.96
N VAL A 211 -4.61 -3.86 -11.40
CA VAL A 211 -5.90 -3.67 -12.05
C VAL A 211 -6.44 -2.38 -11.47
N GLY A 212 -6.61 -1.38 -12.33
CA GLY A 212 -7.07 -0.04 -12.00
C GLY A 212 -8.42 -0.04 -11.29
N ASP A 213 -8.96 1.14 -11.00
CA ASP A 213 -10.24 1.24 -10.29
C ASP A 213 -11.35 0.48 -11.01
N LEU A 214 -11.73 -0.68 -10.46
CA LEU A 214 -12.72 -1.59 -11.02
C LEU A 214 -14.13 -0.98 -11.10
N LEU A 215 -14.37 0.08 -10.31
CA LEU A 215 -15.63 0.81 -10.32
C LEU A 215 -15.66 1.90 -11.40
N SER A 216 -14.52 2.16 -12.05
CA SER A 216 -14.41 3.08 -13.18
C SER A 216 -14.63 2.34 -14.51
N PRO A 217 -15.34 2.94 -15.49
CA PRO A 217 -15.48 2.36 -16.82
C PRO A 217 -14.14 2.24 -17.58
N ASN A 218 -13.10 2.94 -17.11
CA ASN A 218 -11.77 2.96 -17.71
C ASN A 218 -10.77 2.06 -16.99
N ALA A 219 -11.24 1.09 -16.19
CA ALA A 219 -10.35 0.15 -15.50
C ALA A 219 -9.44 -0.59 -16.49
N SER A 220 -8.14 -0.34 -16.39
CA SER A 220 -7.09 -1.02 -17.17
C SER A 220 -6.35 -2.02 -16.29
N THR A 221 -5.72 -3.02 -16.91
CA THR A 221 -4.67 -3.80 -16.25
C THR A 221 -3.33 -3.36 -16.79
N GLU A 222 -2.45 -2.92 -15.91
CA GLU A 222 -1.12 -2.43 -16.25
C GLU A 222 -0.07 -3.12 -15.39
N VAL A 223 1.16 -3.16 -15.89
CA VAL A 223 2.31 -3.72 -15.18
C VAL A 223 3.39 -2.65 -15.13
N PHE A 224 3.89 -2.38 -13.93
CA PHE A 224 4.95 -1.41 -13.70
C PHE A 224 6.13 -2.08 -13.02
N ASP A 225 7.32 -1.58 -13.32
CA ASP A 225 8.52 -1.93 -12.56
C ASP A 225 8.45 -1.33 -11.16
N TYR A 226 8.96 -2.10 -10.20
CA TYR A 226 9.27 -1.60 -8.88
C TYR A 226 10.28 -0.43 -9.00
N PRO A 227 10.19 0.63 -8.19
CA PRO A 227 11.13 1.75 -8.32
C PRO A 227 12.52 1.38 -7.79
N TYR A 228 13.55 1.63 -8.59
CA TYR A 228 14.98 1.42 -8.23
C TYR A 228 15.79 2.71 -8.13
N GLU A 229 15.33 3.79 -8.77
CA GLU A 229 15.96 5.12 -8.86
C GLU A 229 14.91 6.23 -8.83
#